data_AF-A0AAV6C1U8-F1
#
_entry.id   AF-A0AAV6C1U8-F1
#
_cell.length_a   1.000
_cell.length_b   1.000
_cell.length_c   1.000
_cell.angle_alpha   90.00
_cell.angle_beta   90.00
_cell.angle_gamma   90.00
#
_symmetry.space_group_name_H-M   'P 1'
#
loop_
_entity.id
_entity.type
_entity.pdbx_description
1 polymer ?
#
loop_
_entity_poly.entity_id
_entity_poly.type
_entity_poly.pdbx_seq_one_letter_code
_entity_poly.pdbx_strand_id
1 'polypeptide(L)'
;MGSIIQDVRYGLRMLGKNPGFAAVAVLTIAIGIGASTTIFSWIRSVILNPLPGAAEPHRVMALETLAPSGEPFLNSYLDYVDFRDNLKQVESLTVEQPVPVAMGNDDRAERVWAELVSGNFFDLLRVQPR
;
A
#
# COMPACT_ATOMS: atom_id res chain seq x y z
N MET A 1 3.48 21.68 -44.41
CA MET A 1 3.86 21.51 -42.99
C MET A 1 3.69 22.76 -42.12
N GLY A 2 3.23 23.91 -42.65
CA GLY A 2 3.06 25.13 -41.84
C GLY A 2 1.73 25.27 -41.08
N SER A 3 0.69 24.50 -41.40
CA SER A 3 -0.65 24.76 -40.84
C SER A 3 -0.77 24.38 -39.36
N ILE A 4 -0.26 23.22 -38.92
CA ILE A 4 -0.40 22.76 -37.53
C ILE A 4 0.22 23.74 -36.53
N ILE A 5 1.43 24.24 -36.81
CA ILE A 5 2.11 25.22 -35.95
C ILE A 5 1.35 26.55 -35.92
N GLN A 6 0.77 26.95 -37.05
CA GLN A 6 -0.01 28.17 -37.17
C GLN A 6 -1.34 28.05 -36.43
N ASP A 7 -1.99 26.88 -36.48
CA ASP A 7 -3.24 26.56 -35.79
C ASP A 7 -3.04 26.52 -34.27
N VAL A 8 -1.97 25.88 -33.78
CA VAL A 8 -1.61 25.86 -32.34
C VAL A 8 -1.34 27.28 -31.83
N ARG A 9 -0.56 28.07 -32.59
CA ARG A 9 -0.26 29.47 -32.23
C ARG A 9 -1.53 30.32 -32.20
N TYR A 10 -2.45 30.09 -33.14
CA TYR A 10 -3.72 30.79 -33.18
C TYR A 10 -4.63 30.40 -32.00
N GLY A 11 -4.71 29.11 -31.67
CA GLY A 11 -5.45 28.60 -30.50
C GLY A 11 -4.94 29.18 -29.17
N LEU A 12 -3.62 29.21 -28.96
CA LEU A 12 -3.01 29.82 -27.78
C LEU A 12 -3.32 31.32 -27.68
N ARG A 13 -3.28 32.04 -28.81
CA ARG A 13 -3.63 33.46 -28.85
C ARG A 13 -5.12 33.70 -28.57
N MET A 14 -5.99 32.75 -28.94
CA MET A 14 -7.42 32.80 -28.64
C MET A 14 -7.69 32.54 -27.14
N LEU A 15 -6.98 31.60 -26.52
CA LEU A 15 -7.05 31.36 -25.07
C LEU A 15 -6.65 32.60 -24.26
N GLY A 16 -5.59 33.30 -24.68
CA GLY A 16 -5.18 34.57 -24.07
C GLY A 16 -6.18 35.72 -24.23
N LYS A 17 -7.09 35.66 -25.21
CA LYS A 17 -8.16 36.65 -25.40
C LYS A 17 -9.39 36.41 -24.51
N ASN A 18 -9.64 35.17 -24.10
CA ASN A 18 -10.79 34.77 -23.27
C ASN A 18 -10.32 34.03 -22.00
N PRO A 19 -9.67 34.73 -21.06
CA PRO A 19 -9.00 34.11 -19.92
C PRO A 19 -9.93 33.34 -18.99
N GLY A 20 -11.19 33.78 -18.83
CA GLY A 20 -12.17 33.08 -17.98
C GLY A 20 -12.54 31.69 -18.50
N PHE A 21 -12.80 31.57 -19.81
CA PHE A 21 -13.08 30.28 -20.44
C PHE A 21 -11.84 29.37 -20.41
N ALA A 22 -10.67 29.93 -20.72
CA ALA A 22 -9.41 29.20 -20.66
C ALA A 22 -9.13 28.65 -19.26
N ALA A 23 -9.35 29.45 -18.22
CA ALA A 23 -9.17 29.03 -16.83
C ALA A 23 -10.09 27.86 -16.45
N VAL A 24 -11.38 27.94 -16.79
CA VAL A 24 -12.34 26.85 -16.52
C VAL A 24 -11.97 25.57 -17.27
N ALA A 25 -11.57 25.69 -18.53
CA ALA A 25 -11.14 24.54 -19.34
C ALA A 25 -9.90 23.87 -18.73
N VAL A 26 -8.88 24.66 -18.37
CA VAL A 26 -7.65 24.17 -17.74
C VAL A 26 -7.93 23.52 -16.39
N LEU A 27 -8.75 24.15 -15.55
CA LEU A 27 -9.12 23.59 -14.24
C LEU A 27 -9.87 22.27 -14.37
N THR A 28 -10.84 22.18 -15.29
CA THR A 28 -11.59 20.95 -15.55
C THR A 28 -10.66 19.82 -15.99
N ILE A 29 -9.73 20.10 -16.92
CA ILE A 29 -8.73 19.13 -17.38
C ILE A 29 -7.80 18.73 -16.22
N ALA A 30 -7.32 19.70 -15.44
CA ALA A 30 -6.43 19.45 -14.31
C ALA A 30 -7.09 18.57 -13.24
N ILE A 31 -8.36 18.81 -12.92
CA ILE A 31 -9.14 18.00 -11.97
C ILE A 31 -9.33 16.59 -12.52
N GLY A 32 -9.71 16.43 -13.79
CA GLY A 32 -9.89 15.12 -14.42
C GLY A 32 -8.60 14.28 -14.39
N ILE A 33 -7.48 14.89 -14.80
CA ILE A 33 -6.16 14.23 -14.77
C ILE A 33 -5.76 13.91 -13.32
N GLY A 34 -5.86 14.89 -12.41
CA GLY A 34 -5.47 14.74 -11.01
C GLY A 34 -6.27 13.66 -10.30
N ALA A 35 -7.59 13.61 -10.50
CA ALA A 35 -8.45 12.59 -9.92
C ALA A 35 -8.08 11.19 -10.42
N SER A 36 -7.95 11.00 -11.74
CA SER A 36 -7.54 9.72 -12.31
C SER A 36 -6.15 9.29 -11.82
N THR A 37 -5.16 10.18 -11.87
CA THR A 37 -3.80 9.88 -11.39
C THR A 37 -3.78 9.53 -9.91
N THR A 38 -4.55 10.23 -9.07
CA THR A 38 -4.62 9.96 -7.63
C THR A 38 -5.20 8.58 -7.36
N ILE A 39 -6.32 8.23 -7.99
CA ILE A 39 -6.98 6.93 -7.82
C ILE A 39 -6.03 5.80 -8.26
N PHE A 40 -5.41 5.92 -9.44
CA PHE A 40 -4.47 4.89 -9.92
C PHE A 40 -3.19 4.81 -9.09
N SER A 41 -2.68 5.94 -8.58
CA SER A 41 -1.54 5.95 -7.67
C SER A 41 -1.86 5.25 -6.36
N TRP A 42 -3.04 5.51 -5.79
CA TRP A 42 -3.50 4.87 -4.55
C TRP A 42 -3.70 3.36 -4.74
N ILE A 43 -4.34 2.94 -5.84
CA ILE A 43 -4.48 1.52 -6.19
C ILE A 43 -3.09 0.87 -6.32
N ARG A 44 -2.15 1.53 -7.01
CA ARG A 44 -0.80 0.99 -7.16
C ARG A 44 -0.07 0.86 -5.83
N SER A 45 -0.23 1.80 -4.91
CA SER A 45 0.42 1.74 -3.60
C SER A 45 -0.25 0.76 -2.64
N VAL A 46 -1.59 0.66 -2.65
CA VAL A 46 -2.32 -0.16 -1.67
C VAL A 46 -2.52 -1.59 -2.15
N ILE A 47 -2.87 -1.78 -3.42
CA ILE A 47 -3.24 -3.10 -3.95
C ILE A 47 -2.03 -3.78 -4.60
N LEU A 48 -1.25 -3.05 -5.41
CA LEU A 48 -0.19 -3.67 -6.24
C LEU A 48 1.17 -3.73 -5.55
N ASN A 49 1.44 -2.87 -4.57
CA ASN A 49 2.66 -2.89 -3.76
C ASN A 49 2.34 -2.67 -2.28
N PRO A 50 1.54 -3.56 -1.66
CA PRO A 50 1.14 -3.41 -0.26
C PRO A 50 2.31 -3.41 0.73
N LEU A 51 3.46 -3.98 0.34
CA LEU A 51 4.67 -4.09 1.15
C LEU A 51 5.81 -3.27 0.52
N PRO A 52 5.79 -1.93 0.64
CA PRO A 52 6.86 -1.08 0.11
C PRO A 52 8.19 -1.43 0.80
N GLY A 53 9.15 -1.93 0.02
CA GLY A 53 10.48 -2.32 0.52
C GLY A 53 10.67 -3.82 0.74
N ALA A 54 9.62 -4.64 0.66
CA ALA A 54 9.76 -6.09 0.64
C ALA A 54 10.24 -6.55 -0.74
N ALA A 55 11.22 -7.46 -0.79
CA ALA A 55 11.60 -8.10 -2.04
C ALA A 55 10.59 -9.22 -2.34
N GLU A 56 9.93 -9.15 -3.51
CA GLU A 56 8.89 -10.11 -3.97
C GLU A 56 7.56 -10.09 -3.18
N PRO A 57 6.86 -8.94 -3.08
CA PRO A 57 5.59 -8.83 -2.33
C PRO A 57 4.48 -9.76 -2.87
N HIS A 58 4.54 -10.14 -4.14
CA HIS A 58 3.58 -11.03 -4.79
C HIS A 58 3.68 -12.50 -4.36
N ARG A 59 4.72 -12.88 -3.61
CA ARG A 59 4.90 -14.23 -3.07
C ARG A 59 4.49 -14.35 -1.60
N VAL A 60 4.20 -13.22 -0.95
CA VAL A 60 3.74 -13.17 0.44
C VAL A 60 2.23 -13.31 0.44
N MET A 61 1.71 -14.22 1.27
CA MET A 61 0.28 -14.48 1.43
C MET A 61 -0.06 -14.59 2.92
N ALA A 62 -1.25 -14.13 3.29
CA ALA A 62 -1.79 -14.34 4.62
C ALA A 62 -2.32 -15.78 4.73
N LEU A 63 -1.92 -16.47 5.80
CA LEU A 63 -2.47 -17.78 6.14
C LEU A 63 -3.63 -17.58 7.10
N GLU A 64 -4.85 -17.77 6.62
CA GLU A 64 -6.06 -17.69 7.43
C GLU A 64 -6.64 -19.08 7.67
N THR A 65 -7.03 -19.34 8.93
CA THR A 65 -7.79 -20.54 9.30
C THR A 65 -9.25 -20.17 9.40
N LEU A 66 -10.12 -20.95 8.76
CA LEU A 66 -11.56 -20.75 8.83
C LEU A 66 -12.20 -21.83 9.71
N ALA A 67 -13.13 -21.42 10.56
CA ALA A 67 -14.03 -22.33 11.25
C ALA A 67 -14.95 -23.05 10.24
N PRO A 68 -15.59 -24.18 10.60
CA PRO A 68 -16.55 -24.84 9.72
C PRO A 68 -17.73 -23.94 9.27
N SER A 69 -18.02 -22.88 10.02
CA SER A 69 -18.99 -21.85 9.66
C SER A 69 -18.52 -20.89 8.56
N GLY A 70 -17.25 -20.95 8.16
CA GLY A 70 -16.62 -20.03 7.21
C GLY A 70 -16.05 -18.76 7.82
N GLU A 71 -16.14 -18.60 9.14
CA GLU A 71 -15.63 -17.42 9.85
C GLU A 71 -14.12 -17.54 10.14
N PRO A 72 -13.34 -16.46 10.04
CA PRO A 72 -11.94 -16.45 10.46
C PRO A 72 -11.77 -16.89 11.91
N PHE A 73 -10.79 -17.75 12.14
CA PHE A 73 -10.46 -18.30 13.45
C PHE A 73 -9.04 -17.89 13.85
N LEU A 74 -8.87 -17.49 15.11
CA LEU A 74 -7.56 -17.12 15.64
C LEU A 74 -6.73 -18.39 15.85
N ASN A 75 -5.57 -18.44 15.21
CA ASN A 75 -4.59 -19.51 15.42
C ASN A 75 -3.85 -19.30 16.73
N SER A 76 -3.65 -20.37 17.48
CA SER A 76 -2.76 -20.37 18.62
C SER A 76 -1.30 -20.42 18.17
N TYR A 77 -0.38 -20.09 19.08
CA TYR A 77 1.05 -20.26 18.80
C TYR A 77 1.41 -21.72 18.46
N LEU A 78 0.71 -22.69 19.05
CA LEU A 78 0.95 -24.11 18.75
C LEU A 78 0.54 -24.46 17.32
N ASP A 79 -0.52 -23.86 16.80
CA ASP A 79 -0.92 -24.03 15.39
C ASP A 79 0.15 -23.45 14.46
N TYR A 80 0.74 -22.29 14.81
CA TYR A 80 1.88 -21.75 14.06
C TYR A 80 3.08 -22.70 14.04
N VAL A 81 3.42 -23.30 15.18
CA VAL A 81 4.52 -24.28 15.26
C VAL A 81 4.23 -25.50 14.38
N ASP A 82 3.00 -26.03 14.44
CA ASP A 82 2.57 -27.15 13.61
C ASP A 82 2.65 -26.82 12.11
N PHE A 83 2.12 -25.67 11.70
CA PHE A 83 2.19 -25.22 10.32
C PHE A 83 3.63 -24.99 9.85
N ARG A 84 4.48 -24.36 10.67
CA ARG A 84 5.89 -24.14 10.33
C ARG A 84 6.63 -25.45 10.08
N ASP A 85 6.36 -26.47 10.89
CA ASP A 85 7.10 -27.74 10.83
C ASP A 85 6.54 -28.67 9.74
N ASN A 86 5.23 -28.62 9.47
CA ASN A 86 4.54 -29.56 8.58
C ASN A 86 4.12 -29.01 7.20
N LEU A 87 3.96 -27.70 7.01
CA LEU A 87 3.51 -27.12 5.74
C LEU A 87 4.69 -27.02 4.75
N LYS A 88 4.74 -27.92 3.75
CA LYS A 88 5.85 -28.01 2.78
C LYS A 88 5.63 -27.22 1.48
N GLN A 89 4.44 -26.66 1.30
CA GLN A 89 4.05 -25.90 0.10
C GLN A 89 4.51 -24.44 0.15
N VAL A 90 4.97 -23.98 1.31
CA VAL A 90 5.46 -22.61 1.52
C VAL A 90 6.97 -22.61 1.76
N GLU A 91 7.66 -21.57 1.30
CA GLU A 91 9.11 -21.42 1.48
C GLU A 91 9.48 -21.14 2.94
N SER A 92 8.67 -20.31 3.62
CA SER A 92 8.87 -19.90 5.01
C SER A 92 7.53 -19.43 5.58
N LEU A 93 7.38 -19.54 6.90
CA LEU A 93 6.20 -19.06 7.63
C LEU A 93 6.62 -18.13 8.76
N THR A 94 5.98 -16.98 8.83
CA THR A 94 6.15 -16.01 9.93
C THR A 94 4.82 -15.78 10.62
N VAL A 95 4.86 -15.30 11.86
CA VAL A 95 3.68 -14.84 12.58
C VAL A 95 3.90 -13.40 13.05
N GLU A 96 2.82 -12.62 13.03
CA GLU A 96 2.75 -11.30 13.63
C GLU A 96 1.53 -11.22 14.56
N GLN A 97 1.63 -10.43 15.62
CA GLN A 97 0.53 -10.15 16.52
C GLN A 97 0.60 -8.70 17.00
N PRO A 98 -0.46 -7.89 16.74
CA PRO A 98 -0.54 -6.55 17.26
C PRO A 98 -0.73 -6.58 18.77
N VAL A 99 0.15 -5.90 19.49
CA VAL A 99 0.08 -5.78 20.95
C VAL A 99 0.15 -4.32 21.38
N PRO A 100 -0.71 -3.90 22.32
CA PRO A 100 -0.57 -2.60 22.93
C PRO A 100 0.61 -2.64 23.92
N VAL A 101 1.54 -1.72 23.76
CA VAL A 101 2.66 -1.53 24.69
C VAL A 101 2.63 -0.12 25.25
N ALA A 102 3.05 0.02 26.52
CA ALA A 102 3.33 1.31 27.10
C ALA A 102 4.77 1.69 26.76
N MET A 103 4.98 2.81 26.08
CA MET A 103 6.29 3.30 25.67
C MET A 103 6.54 4.67 26.27
N GLY A 104 7.64 4.80 27.01
CA GLY A 104 8.01 6.03 27.71
C GLY A 104 8.54 5.74 29.10
N ASN A 105 8.90 6.79 29.82
CA ASN A 105 9.32 6.71 31.23
C ASN A 105 8.09 6.81 32.14
N ASP A 106 8.23 6.44 33.42
CA ASP A 106 7.14 6.28 34.40
C ASP A 106 6.09 7.41 34.41
N ASP A 107 6.49 8.67 34.22
CA ASP A 107 5.58 9.83 34.25
C ASP A 107 5.00 10.25 32.88
N ARG A 108 5.42 9.61 31.77
CA ARG A 108 5.01 9.96 30.39
C ARG A 108 4.94 8.72 29.49
N ALA A 109 4.32 7.65 29.97
CA ALA A 109 4.07 6.47 29.14
C ALA A 109 2.90 6.72 28.17
N GLU A 110 3.18 6.62 26.87
CA GLU A 110 2.15 6.63 25.84
C GLU A 110 1.83 5.19 25.40
N ARG A 111 0.56 4.93 25.13
CA ARG A 111 0.14 3.63 24.60
C ARG A 111 0.38 3.62 23.10
N VAL A 112 1.28 2.74 22.67
CA VAL A 112 1.63 2.54 21.26
C VAL A 112 1.24 1.13 20.84
N TRP A 113 0.81 0.98 19.60
CA TRP A 113 0.63 -0.34 18.99
C TRP A 113 1.99 -0.82 18.47
N ALA A 114 2.46 -1.94 19.00
CA ALA A 114 3.65 -2.63 18.53
C ALA A 114 3.26 -3.97 17.91
N GLU A 115 4.14 -4.51 17.08
CA GLU A 115 3.96 -5.81 16.45
C GLU A 115 4.93 -6.81 17.07
N LEU A 116 4.41 -7.87 17.68
CA LEU A 116 5.24 -9.03 18.03
C LEU A 116 5.39 -9.89 16.79
N VAL A 117 6.63 -10.10 16.35
CA VAL A 117 6.92 -10.88 15.16
C VAL A 117 7.86 -12.04 15.47
N SER A 118 7.76 -13.14 14.72
CA SER A 118 8.77 -14.20 14.80
C SER A 118 10.13 -13.73 14.25
N GLY A 119 11.22 -14.34 14.71
CA GLY A 119 12.58 -13.87 14.38
C GLY A 119 12.92 -13.88 12.88
N ASN A 120 12.25 -14.72 12.09
CA ASN A 120 12.42 -14.82 10.64
C ASN A 120 11.55 -13.82 9.84
N PHE A 121 10.77 -12.95 10.50
CA PHE A 121 9.84 -12.04 9.84
C PHE A 121 10.53 -11.11 8.82
N PHE A 122 11.62 -10.47 9.23
CA PHE A 122 12.37 -9.55 8.38
C PHE A 122 13.06 -10.27 7.21
N ASP A 123 13.56 -11.49 7.43
CA ASP A 123 14.18 -12.31 6.39
C ASP A 123 13.14 -12.77 5.36
N LEU A 124 11.94 -13.16 5.82
CA LEU A 124 10.83 -13.56 4.93
C LEU A 124 10.37 -12.39 4.06
N LEU A 125 10.17 -11.21 4.67
CA LEU A 125 9.83 -10.00 3.92
C LEU A 125 11.02 -9.44 3.13
N ARG A 126 12.24 -9.97 3.36
CA ARG A 126 13.49 -9.50 2.78
C ARG A 126 13.70 -7.99 3.00
N VAL A 127 13.33 -7.52 4.19
CA VAL A 127 13.49 -6.14 4.63
C VAL A 127 14.67 -6.09 5.60
N GLN A 128 15.60 -5.15 5.41
CA GLN A 128 16.64 -4.91 6.39
C GLN A 128 16.12 -4.03 7.52
N PRO A 129 16.10 -4.52 8.78
CA PRO A 129 15.81 -3.66 9.93
C PRO A 129 16.88 -2.56 10.01
N ARG A 130 16.44 -1.32 10.23
CA ARG A 130 17.31 -0.14 10.42
C ARG A 130 17.46 0.19 11.90
#